data_AF-A0A2V1EGF5-F1
#
_entry.id   AF-A0A2V1EGF5-F1
#
_cell.length_a   1.000
_cell.length_b   1.000
_cell.length_c   1.000
_cell.angle_alpha   90.00
_cell.angle_beta   90.00
_cell.angle_gamma   90.00
#
_symmetry.space_group_name_H-M   'P 1'
#
loop_
_entity.id
_entity.type
_entity.pdbx_description
1 polymer ?
#
loop_
_entity_poly.entity_id
_entity_poly.type
_entity_poly.pdbx_seq_one_letter_code
_entity_poly.pdbx_strand_id
1 'polypeptide(L)'
;MADKAIPRGYWKKPMDFTLLKNFQGELHVLFTRHVRQLSPTIPNTSFSQYSNLPAEIRLRVVRSCDKATLFQLMHTSRETRAEAKRLFFSDPGAWYCVHSDWLRSGGHPDHTLDDMNFLACIERLCIEDGWLLETPTDDRIRKFWNVVRSLFPRVKHILLSEHNRRLPDEGLPEAYKKIAKMCPLNIHISSSLLVAEESIRGRLKRKTWRRSSAINDTQEWTECADHEGQLVNPPYREFRGRVGEFDKGGAMLKEISDQESAIRMHRMAAIEKFHFEGSPKPFSCPAPDCDAWFEHPEEYTTHAIKTRHDKTAELPEPFKPVFTENRERLNRLWERYRGIDNSFREWYGEWGSEQRRDAEKEVLYELEHDPLYAQDQTVTEHRILEGIRRYIDGDC
;
A
#
# COMPACT_ATOMS: atom_id res chain seq x y z
N MET A 1 9.34 4.20 -14.99
CA MET A 1 8.38 3.09 -15.24
C MET A 1 7.12 3.64 -15.91
N ALA A 2 6.38 2.84 -16.68
CA ALA A 2 5.11 3.29 -17.27
C ALA A 2 3.97 2.94 -16.31
N ASP A 3 3.07 3.89 -16.03
CA ASP A 3 1.84 3.65 -15.26
C ASP A 3 0.91 2.79 -16.10
N LYS A 4 0.78 1.52 -15.77
CA LYS A 4 0.06 0.59 -16.63
C LYS A 4 -1.28 0.18 -16.03
N ALA A 5 -1.42 0.19 -14.71
CA ALA A 5 -2.61 -0.29 -13.98
C ALA A 5 -3.56 0.84 -13.51
N ILE A 6 -3.90 1.80 -14.38
CA ILE A 6 -4.86 2.86 -14.03
C ILE A 6 -6.29 2.30 -14.07
N PRO A 7 -7.04 2.31 -12.93
CA PRO A 7 -8.41 1.80 -12.91
C PRO A 7 -9.31 2.51 -13.91
N ARG A 8 -10.21 1.77 -14.58
CA ARG A 8 -11.25 2.37 -15.43
C ARG A 8 -12.14 3.31 -14.62
N GLY A 9 -12.50 4.44 -15.22
CA GLY A 9 -13.31 5.47 -14.59
C GLY A 9 -12.59 6.26 -13.50
N TYR A 10 -11.24 6.18 -13.41
CA TYR A 10 -10.49 6.90 -12.39
C TYR A 10 -10.70 8.43 -12.47
N TRP A 11 -10.86 8.97 -13.68
CA TRP A 11 -11.18 10.38 -13.90
C TRP A 11 -12.50 10.85 -13.25
N LYS A 12 -13.42 9.93 -12.96
CA LYS A 12 -14.68 10.25 -12.26
C LYS A 12 -14.49 10.45 -10.76
N LYS A 13 -13.39 9.95 -10.19
CA LYS A 13 -13.15 10.04 -8.75
C LYS A 13 -12.67 11.45 -8.37
N PRO A 14 -12.92 11.90 -7.13
CA PRO A 14 -12.23 13.07 -6.58
C PRO A 14 -10.72 12.86 -6.64
N MET A 15 -9.97 13.92 -6.98
CA MET A 15 -8.52 13.85 -6.97
C MET A 15 -8.01 13.81 -5.54
N ASP A 16 -7.17 12.82 -5.28
CA ASP A 16 -6.59 12.58 -3.97
C ASP A 16 -5.08 12.41 -4.10
N PHE A 17 -4.37 13.52 -3.92
CA PHE A 17 -2.92 13.55 -4.08
C PHE A 17 -2.14 12.90 -2.92
N THR A 18 -2.82 12.38 -1.90
CA THR A 18 -2.14 11.63 -0.83
C THR A 18 -2.23 10.11 -1.06
N LEU A 19 -2.80 9.66 -2.18
CA LEU A 19 -2.71 8.26 -2.56
C LEU A 19 -1.28 7.93 -2.94
N LEU A 20 -0.83 6.76 -2.51
CA LEU A 20 0.47 6.22 -2.88
C LEU A 20 0.31 5.35 -4.11
N LYS A 21 1.29 5.37 -5.01
CA LYS A 21 1.30 4.49 -6.17
C LYS A 21 2.37 3.44 -6.02
N ASN A 22 2.03 2.17 -6.20
CA ASN A 22 3.05 1.13 -6.33
C ASN A 22 3.76 1.20 -7.71
N PHE A 23 4.78 0.37 -7.91
CA PHE A 23 5.59 0.36 -9.13
C PHE A 23 4.80 0.06 -10.41
N GLN A 24 3.60 -0.53 -10.30
CA GLN A 24 2.75 -0.96 -11.40
C GLN A 24 1.67 0.07 -11.77
N GLY A 25 1.44 1.04 -10.89
CA GLY A 25 0.43 2.07 -11.09
C GLY A 25 -0.84 1.91 -10.26
N GLU A 26 -0.86 1.01 -9.28
CA GLU A 26 -2.02 0.84 -8.41
C GLU A 26 -1.94 1.78 -7.23
N LEU A 27 -3.12 2.25 -6.80
CA LEU A 27 -3.24 3.26 -5.77
C LEU A 27 -3.55 2.63 -4.42
N HIS A 28 -2.79 3.04 -3.42
CA HIS A 28 -2.91 2.64 -2.04
C HIS A 28 -3.31 3.83 -1.19
N VAL A 29 -4.08 3.54 -0.15
CA VAL A 29 -4.44 4.51 0.88
C VAL A 29 -3.47 4.34 2.05
N LEU A 30 -2.85 5.42 2.49
CA LEU A 30 -2.10 5.44 3.75
C LEU A 30 -3.02 5.11 4.93
N PHE A 31 -2.55 4.32 5.89
CA PHE A 31 -3.34 3.97 7.07
C PHE A 31 -3.93 5.20 7.78
N THR A 32 -3.11 6.24 7.98
CA THR A 32 -3.51 7.49 8.64
C THR A 32 -4.68 8.17 7.94
N ARG A 33 -4.79 8.03 6.61
CA ARG A 33 -5.92 8.51 5.84
C ARG A 33 -7.11 7.57 5.91
N HIS A 34 -6.87 6.27 5.87
CA HIS A 34 -7.91 5.24 5.98
C HIS A 34 -8.72 5.38 7.28
N VAL A 35 -8.08 5.83 8.37
CA VAL A 35 -8.72 6.04 9.68
C VAL A 35 -9.13 7.50 9.96
N ARG A 36 -8.95 8.42 8.99
CA ARG A 36 -9.30 9.84 9.17
C ARG A 36 -10.77 10.06 8.83
N GLN A 37 -11.50 10.78 9.69
CA GLN A 37 -12.83 11.29 9.35
C GLN A 37 -12.71 12.32 8.22
N LEU A 38 -13.35 12.06 7.08
CA LEU A 38 -13.34 12.94 5.91
C LEU A 38 -14.12 14.24 6.13
N SER A 39 -14.97 14.28 7.15
CA SER A 39 -15.66 15.49 7.57
C SER A 39 -15.70 15.49 9.09
N PRO A 40 -15.09 16.49 9.76
CA PRO A 40 -15.29 16.63 11.20
C PRO A 40 -16.79 16.82 11.41
N THR A 41 -17.45 15.81 11.95
CA THR A 41 -18.81 16.00 12.42
C THR A 41 -18.69 17.05 13.52
N ILE A 42 -19.42 18.17 13.38
CA ILE A 42 -19.46 19.19 14.43
C ILE A 42 -19.75 18.41 15.74
N PRO A 43 -18.90 18.53 16.77
CA PRO A 43 -19.06 17.79 18.01
C PRO A 43 -20.33 18.27 18.72
N ASN A 44 -21.47 17.77 18.26
CA ASN A 44 -22.78 18.12 18.77
C ASN A 44 -23.05 17.18 19.93
N THR A 45 -22.87 17.73 21.13
CA THR A 45 -23.31 17.22 22.44
C THR A 45 -22.59 15.96 22.93
N SER A 46 -22.08 16.03 24.17
CA SER A 46 -21.60 14.84 24.88
C SER A 46 -22.79 13.94 25.21
N PHE A 47 -22.77 12.69 24.73
CA PHE A 47 -23.80 11.71 25.05
C PHE A 47 -23.41 10.93 26.32
N SER A 48 -23.53 11.59 27.48
CA SER A 48 -23.17 11.02 28.79
C SER A 48 -23.97 9.77 29.17
N GLN A 49 -25.08 9.50 28.49
CA GLN A 49 -25.95 8.35 28.76
C GLN A 49 -25.49 7.05 28.08
N TYR A 50 -24.41 7.05 27.28
CA TYR A 50 -23.97 5.85 26.57
C TYR A 50 -23.77 4.65 27.51
N SER A 51 -23.08 4.85 28.64
CA SER A 51 -22.81 3.79 29.62
C SER A 51 -24.07 3.28 30.33
N ASN A 52 -25.17 4.04 30.31
CA ASN A 52 -26.45 3.65 30.89
C ASN A 52 -27.32 2.85 29.91
N LEU A 53 -26.92 2.74 28.64
CA LEU A 53 -27.65 1.96 27.66
C LEU A 53 -27.46 0.44 27.90
N PRO A 54 -28.50 -0.37 27.65
CA PRO A 54 -28.36 -1.83 27.62
C PRO A 54 -27.23 -2.27 26.68
N ALA A 55 -26.56 -3.38 27.02
CA ALA A 55 -25.38 -3.86 26.29
C ALA A 55 -25.66 -4.09 24.80
N GLU A 56 -26.86 -4.54 24.48
CA GLU A 56 -27.35 -4.79 23.12
C GLU A 56 -27.45 -3.49 22.31
N ILE A 57 -27.91 -2.41 22.93
CA ILE A 57 -28.02 -1.10 22.29
C ILE A 57 -26.62 -0.51 22.09
N ARG A 58 -25.74 -0.60 23.09
CA ARG A 58 -24.33 -0.19 22.97
C ARG A 58 -23.65 -0.92 21.81
N LEU A 59 -23.82 -2.24 21.73
CA LEU A 59 -23.29 -3.06 20.65
C LEU A 59 -23.82 -2.65 19.27
N ARG A 60 -25.11 -2.33 19.16
CA ARG A 60 -25.73 -1.84 17.92
C ARG A 60 -25.17 -0.48 17.50
N VAL A 61 -24.90 0.42 18.45
CA VAL A 61 -24.24 1.70 18.19
C VAL A 61 -22.84 1.46 17.62
N VAL A 62 -22.01 0.64 18.28
CA VAL A 62 -20.64 0.34 17.82
C VAL A 62 -20.66 -0.28 16.42
N ARG A 63 -21.59 -1.20 16.12
CA ARG A 63 -21.75 -1.81 14.79
C ARG A 63 -22.15 -0.83 13.69
N SER A 64 -22.71 0.32 14.07
CA SER A 64 -23.12 1.37 13.13
C SER A 64 -22.06 2.47 12.97
N CYS A 65 -20.95 2.40 13.72
CA CYS A 65 -19.86 3.35 13.62
C CYS A 65 -19.08 3.18 12.31
N ASP A 66 -18.59 4.30 11.77
CA ASP A 66 -17.64 4.28 10.66
C ASP A 66 -16.25 3.80 11.11
N LYS A 67 -15.37 3.53 10.14
CA LYS A 67 -14.02 2.99 10.40
C LYS A 67 -13.19 3.90 11.30
N ALA A 68 -13.27 5.21 11.08
CA ALA A 68 -12.54 6.19 11.86
C ALA A 68 -13.00 6.19 13.33
N THR A 69 -14.30 6.13 13.58
CA THR A 69 -14.88 6.04 14.93
C THR A 69 -14.54 4.69 15.58
N LEU A 70 -14.61 3.58 14.85
CA LEU A 70 -14.16 2.27 15.34
C LEU A 70 -12.69 2.28 15.75
N PHE A 71 -11.83 2.94 14.96
CA PHE A 71 -10.43 3.15 15.29
C PHE A 71 -10.25 4.00 16.56
N GLN A 72 -11.02 5.09 16.73
CA GLN A 72 -10.95 5.85 17.97
C GLN A 72 -11.46 5.05 19.18
N LEU A 73 -12.56 4.30 19.04
CA LEU A 73 -13.14 3.51 20.12
C LEU A 73 -12.22 2.36 20.57
N MET A 74 -11.43 1.77 19.67
CA MET A 74 -10.45 0.75 20.08
C MET A 74 -9.34 1.31 20.96
N HIS A 75 -8.99 2.60 20.83
CA HIS A 75 -7.95 3.24 21.64
C HIS A 75 -8.51 3.87 22.92
N THR A 76 -9.70 4.47 22.87
CA THR A 76 -10.21 5.34 23.95
C THR A 76 -11.11 4.64 24.97
N SER A 77 -11.78 3.53 24.63
CA SER A 77 -12.77 2.89 25.52
C SER A 77 -12.46 1.42 25.76
N ARG A 78 -12.17 1.07 27.02
CA ARG A 78 -11.92 -0.33 27.42
C ARG A 78 -13.13 -1.23 27.18
N GLU A 79 -14.34 -0.71 27.39
CA GLU A 79 -15.59 -1.47 27.25
C GLU A 79 -15.87 -1.86 25.79
N THR A 80 -15.63 -0.94 24.85
CA THR A 80 -15.92 -1.17 23.42
C THR A 80 -14.71 -1.67 22.64
N ARG A 81 -13.51 -1.65 23.23
CA ARG A 81 -12.24 -1.95 22.54
C ARG A 81 -12.27 -3.25 21.77
N ALA A 82 -12.69 -4.34 22.40
CA ALA A 82 -12.66 -5.67 21.79
C ALA A 82 -13.59 -5.75 20.56
N GLU A 83 -14.81 -5.24 20.68
CA GLU A 83 -15.78 -5.24 19.59
C GLU A 83 -15.41 -4.25 18.48
N ALA A 84 -14.97 -3.04 18.83
CA ALA A 84 -14.53 -2.04 17.86
C ALA A 84 -13.33 -2.53 17.05
N LYS A 85 -12.35 -3.15 17.72
CA LYS A 85 -11.22 -3.82 17.08
C LYS A 85 -11.69 -4.94 16.14
N ARG A 86 -12.60 -5.80 16.59
CA ARG A 86 -13.16 -6.88 15.76
C ARG A 86 -13.82 -6.32 14.49
N LEU A 87 -14.70 -5.33 14.63
CA LEU A 87 -15.43 -4.74 13.51
C LEU A 87 -14.50 -3.99 12.54
N PHE A 88 -13.52 -3.25 13.04
CA PHE A 88 -12.55 -2.53 12.21
C PHE A 88 -11.78 -3.47 11.28
N PHE A 89 -11.22 -4.56 11.82
CA PHE A 89 -10.42 -5.50 11.04
C PHE A 89 -11.25 -6.48 10.20
N SER A 90 -12.56 -6.62 10.47
CA SER A 90 -13.49 -7.42 9.66
C SER A 90 -14.09 -6.66 8.46
N ASP A 91 -13.68 -5.42 8.22
CA ASP A 91 -14.19 -4.62 7.10
C ASP A 91 -13.89 -5.28 5.74
N PRO A 92 -14.90 -5.68 4.95
CA PRO A 92 -14.67 -6.29 3.64
C PRO A 92 -14.07 -5.32 2.62
N GLY A 93 -14.18 -4.01 2.85
CA GLY A 93 -13.73 -2.95 1.96
C GLY A 93 -12.26 -2.54 2.12
N ALA A 94 -11.48 -3.22 2.96
CA ALA A 94 -10.05 -2.96 3.16
C ALA A 94 -9.22 -4.22 2.93
N TRP A 95 -8.11 -4.07 2.20
CA TRP A 95 -7.07 -5.07 2.04
C TRP A 95 -5.75 -4.46 2.49
N TYR A 96 -5.16 -5.03 3.54
CA TYR A 96 -3.88 -4.52 4.05
C TYR A 96 -2.73 -5.15 3.29
N CYS A 97 -1.88 -4.33 2.66
CA CYS A 97 -0.83 -4.78 1.77
C CYS A 97 0.48 -5.03 2.51
N VAL A 98 1.13 -6.16 2.25
CA VAL A 98 2.50 -6.48 2.70
C VAL A 98 3.29 -7.06 1.54
N HIS A 99 4.61 -6.85 1.54
CA HIS A 99 5.49 -7.39 0.50
C HIS A 99 5.78 -8.89 0.71
N SER A 100 5.74 -9.67 -0.37
CA SER A 100 5.98 -11.11 -0.33
C SER A 100 7.43 -11.46 -0.02
N ASP A 101 8.39 -10.64 -0.45
CA ASP A 101 9.81 -10.85 -0.19
C ASP A 101 10.14 -10.81 1.30
N TRP A 102 9.43 -9.99 2.07
CA TRP A 102 9.52 -9.98 3.52
C TRP A 102 9.06 -11.32 4.11
N LEU A 103 7.89 -11.83 3.71
CA LEU A 103 7.34 -13.10 4.18
C LEU A 103 8.21 -14.31 3.76
N ARG A 104 8.75 -14.27 2.54
CA ARG A 104 9.67 -15.30 2.02
C ARG A 104 10.99 -15.35 2.80
N SER A 105 11.45 -14.19 3.25
CA SER A 105 12.63 -14.05 4.10
C SER A 105 12.38 -14.41 5.57
N GLY A 106 11.23 -15.01 5.89
CA GLY A 106 10.87 -15.43 7.25
C GLY A 106 9.96 -14.44 7.99
N GLY A 107 9.67 -13.28 7.40
CA GLY A 107 8.78 -12.29 7.98
C GLY A 107 9.31 -11.66 9.27
N HIS A 108 10.63 -11.46 9.34
CA HIS A 108 11.29 -10.89 10.50
C HIS A 108 10.94 -9.39 10.65
N PRO A 109 10.63 -8.89 11.87
CA PRO A 109 10.19 -7.51 12.07
C PRO A 109 11.13 -6.41 11.54
N ASP A 110 12.45 -6.62 11.55
CA ASP A 110 13.44 -5.65 11.04
C ASP A 110 13.40 -5.43 9.52
N HIS A 111 12.87 -6.40 8.78
CA HIS A 111 12.75 -6.38 7.33
C HIS A 111 11.48 -5.68 6.86
N THR A 112 10.66 -5.17 7.78
CA THR A 112 9.49 -4.34 7.48
C THR A 112 9.48 -3.10 8.38
N LEU A 113 8.79 -2.07 7.91
CA LEU A 113 8.48 -0.88 8.70
C LEU A 113 7.09 -0.98 9.35
N ASP A 114 6.33 -2.03 9.06
CA ASP A 114 4.95 -2.19 9.53
C ASP A 114 4.87 -2.51 11.03
N ASP A 115 3.80 -2.07 11.69
CA ASP A 115 3.51 -2.43 13.08
C ASP A 115 3.06 -3.89 13.18
N MET A 116 3.92 -4.76 13.71
CA MET A 116 3.64 -6.18 13.90
C MET A 116 2.40 -6.49 14.76
N ASN A 117 2.10 -5.65 15.76
CA ASN A 117 0.89 -5.81 16.57
C ASN A 117 -0.37 -5.51 15.77
N PHE A 118 -0.29 -4.53 14.87
CA PHE A 118 -1.35 -4.24 13.93
C PHE A 118 -1.53 -5.41 12.95
N LEU A 119 -0.42 -5.93 12.38
CA LEU A 119 -0.46 -7.03 11.42
C LEU A 119 -1.16 -8.28 11.99
N ALA A 120 -0.90 -8.62 13.26
CA ALA A 120 -1.52 -9.75 13.93
C ALA A 120 -3.07 -9.68 14.01
N CYS A 121 -3.64 -8.50 13.77
CA CYS A 121 -5.08 -8.26 13.84
C CYS A 121 -5.80 -8.33 12.50
N ILE A 122 -5.06 -8.33 11.38
CA ILE A 122 -5.61 -8.28 10.02
C ILE A 122 -6.42 -9.54 9.71
N GLU A 123 -7.66 -9.38 9.22
CA GLU A 123 -8.46 -10.49 8.69
C GLU A 123 -8.40 -10.62 7.16
N ARG A 124 -8.03 -9.54 6.44
CA ARG A 124 -7.92 -9.47 4.97
C ARG A 124 -6.56 -8.93 4.55
N LEU A 125 -5.71 -9.81 4.05
CA LEU A 125 -4.32 -9.54 3.70
C LEU A 125 -4.13 -9.54 2.17
N CYS A 126 -3.50 -8.51 1.64
CA CYS A 126 -2.96 -8.50 0.28
C CYS A 126 -1.46 -8.75 0.36
N ILE A 127 -0.97 -9.78 -0.33
CA ILE A 127 0.45 -10.09 -0.42
C ILE A 127 0.93 -9.67 -1.79
N GLU A 128 1.71 -8.61 -1.82
CA GLU A 128 2.23 -7.98 -3.04
C GLU A 128 3.55 -8.58 -3.45
N ASP A 129 3.81 -8.59 -4.76
CA ASP A 129 5.05 -9.01 -5.38
C ASP A 129 5.25 -10.53 -5.57
N GLY A 130 5.85 -10.88 -6.69
CA GLY A 130 5.62 -12.13 -7.41
C GLY A 130 6.57 -13.27 -7.07
N TRP A 131 6.00 -14.45 -6.86
CA TRP A 131 6.66 -15.76 -6.78
C TRP A 131 7.32 -16.24 -8.09
N LEU A 132 7.54 -15.35 -9.06
CA LEU A 132 7.61 -15.72 -10.47
C LEU A 132 8.98 -16.04 -11.04
N LEU A 133 10.06 -15.74 -10.33
CA LEU A 133 11.38 -16.04 -10.87
C LEU A 133 11.73 -17.54 -10.74
N GLU A 134 11.12 -18.25 -9.79
CA GLU A 134 11.40 -19.67 -9.57
C GLU A 134 10.12 -20.40 -9.12
N THR A 135 9.83 -21.56 -9.71
CA THR A 135 8.77 -22.44 -9.20
C THR A 135 9.13 -22.85 -7.77
N PRO A 136 8.36 -22.43 -6.75
CA PRO A 136 8.75 -22.69 -5.37
C PRO A 136 8.65 -24.19 -5.07
N THR A 137 9.64 -24.71 -4.35
CA THR A 137 9.59 -26.07 -3.80
C THR A 137 8.49 -26.16 -2.74
N ASP A 138 7.95 -27.36 -2.52
CA ASP A 138 6.88 -27.58 -1.53
C ASP A 138 7.30 -27.09 -0.15
N ASP A 139 8.57 -27.29 0.23
CA ASP A 139 9.09 -26.85 1.52
C ASP A 139 9.17 -25.33 1.65
N ARG A 140 9.53 -24.60 0.57
CA ARG A 140 9.48 -23.13 0.56
C ARG A 140 8.04 -22.63 0.73
N ILE A 141 7.07 -23.28 0.08
CA ILE A 141 5.64 -22.94 0.21
C ILE A 141 5.14 -23.21 1.63
N ARG A 142 5.49 -24.37 2.23
CA ARG A 142 5.14 -24.68 3.63
C ARG A 142 5.75 -23.67 4.59
N LYS A 143 7.02 -23.33 4.43
CA LYS A 143 7.71 -22.32 5.25
C LYS A 143 6.99 -20.98 5.15
N PHE A 144 6.64 -20.54 3.94
CA PHE A 144 5.87 -19.32 3.72
C PHE A 144 4.51 -19.35 4.44
N TRP A 145 3.74 -20.42 4.30
CA TRP A 145 2.45 -20.52 4.99
C TRP A 145 2.58 -20.58 6.51
N ASN A 146 3.65 -21.19 7.03
CA ASN A 146 3.95 -21.16 8.46
C ASN A 146 4.25 -19.74 8.95
N VAL A 147 5.03 -18.96 8.19
CA VAL A 147 5.29 -17.54 8.48
C VAL A 147 4.00 -16.74 8.47
N VAL A 148 3.19 -16.87 7.41
CA VAL A 148 1.89 -16.17 7.31
C VAL A 148 0.98 -16.51 8.49
N ARG A 149 0.87 -17.78 8.89
CA ARG A 149 0.05 -18.17 10.04
C ARG A 149 0.56 -17.63 11.37
N SER A 150 1.88 -17.56 11.52
CA SER A 150 2.52 -17.03 12.73
C SER A 150 2.27 -15.54 12.87
N LEU A 151 2.46 -14.78 11.78
CA LEU A 151 2.37 -13.32 11.79
C LEU A 151 0.95 -12.79 11.69
N PHE A 152 0.05 -13.53 11.03
CA PHE A 152 -1.34 -13.13 10.81
C PHE A 152 -2.31 -14.19 11.36
N PRO A 153 -2.32 -14.44 12.68
CA PRO A 153 -3.12 -15.50 13.28
C PRO A 153 -4.65 -15.32 13.07
N ARG A 154 -5.09 -14.11 12.71
CA ARG A 154 -6.50 -13.78 12.46
C ARG A 154 -6.88 -13.71 10.99
N VAL A 155 -5.94 -13.96 10.07
CA VAL A 155 -6.22 -13.86 8.64
C VAL A 155 -7.27 -14.88 8.21
N LYS A 156 -8.27 -14.40 7.46
CA LYS A 156 -9.36 -15.21 6.90
C LYS A 156 -9.37 -15.14 5.38
N HIS A 157 -8.88 -14.03 4.81
CA HIS A 157 -8.85 -13.80 3.38
C HIS A 157 -7.45 -13.36 2.96
N ILE A 158 -6.90 -13.99 1.93
CA ILE A 158 -5.62 -13.64 1.34
C ILE A 158 -5.80 -13.38 -0.16
N LEU A 159 -5.29 -12.25 -0.61
CA LEU A 159 -5.16 -11.88 -2.01
C LEU A 159 -3.68 -11.94 -2.39
N LEU A 160 -3.30 -12.91 -3.24
CA LEU A 160 -1.96 -12.93 -3.83
C LEU A 160 -1.94 -11.99 -5.04
N SER A 161 -1.19 -10.91 -4.95
CA SER A 161 -1.19 -9.84 -5.94
C SER A 161 0.08 -9.87 -6.77
N GLU A 162 -0.05 -10.29 -8.03
CA GLU A 162 1.06 -10.35 -8.97
C GLU A 162 1.18 -9.06 -9.78
N HIS A 163 2.43 -8.61 -9.93
CA HIS A 163 2.75 -7.35 -10.58
C HIS A 163 3.36 -7.49 -11.97
N ASN A 164 3.67 -8.72 -12.39
CA ASN A 164 4.23 -8.97 -13.70
C ASN A 164 3.14 -8.86 -14.76
N ARG A 165 3.50 -8.23 -15.89
CA ARG A 165 2.60 -8.08 -17.02
C ARG A 165 2.41 -9.43 -17.69
N ARG A 166 1.15 -9.85 -17.81
CA ARG A 166 0.74 -11.04 -18.57
C ARG A 166 0.06 -10.70 -19.88
N LEU A 167 0.11 -11.64 -20.81
CA LEU A 167 -0.75 -11.62 -22.00
C LEU A 167 -2.21 -11.93 -21.62
N PRO A 168 -3.20 -11.48 -22.42
CA PRO A 168 -4.63 -11.63 -22.13
C PRO A 168 -5.12 -13.04 -21.84
N ASP A 169 -4.58 -14.00 -22.60
CA ASP A 169 -4.95 -15.41 -22.60
C ASP A 169 -4.14 -16.24 -21.59
N GLU A 170 -3.18 -15.62 -20.89
CA GLU A 170 -2.45 -16.32 -19.84
C GLU A 170 -3.37 -16.56 -18.65
N GLY A 171 -3.58 -17.84 -18.34
CA GLY A 171 -4.26 -18.26 -17.12
C GLY A 171 -3.42 -18.05 -15.87
N LEU A 172 -3.98 -18.50 -14.73
CA LEU A 172 -3.28 -18.47 -13.46
C LEU A 172 -2.00 -19.33 -13.52
N PRO A 173 -0.83 -18.81 -13.09
CA PRO A 173 0.43 -19.55 -13.17
C PRO A 173 0.42 -20.77 -12.26
N GLU A 174 1.12 -21.83 -12.69
CA GLU A 174 1.25 -23.05 -11.89
C GLU A 174 1.85 -22.78 -10.50
N ALA A 175 2.78 -21.82 -10.38
CA ALA A 175 3.32 -21.42 -9.09
C ALA A 175 2.22 -20.90 -8.13
N TYR A 176 1.31 -20.05 -8.61
CA TYR A 176 0.20 -19.52 -7.81
C TYR A 176 -0.83 -20.60 -7.48
N LYS A 177 -1.17 -21.46 -8.45
CA LYS A 177 -2.02 -22.63 -8.19
C LYS A 177 -1.43 -23.51 -7.10
N LYS A 178 -0.12 -23.77 -7.16
CA LYS A 178 0.61 -24.59 -6.18
C LYS A 178 0.64 -23.95 -4.80
N ILE A 179 0.94 -22.65 -4.70
CA ILE A 179 0.92 -21.91 -3.43
C ILE A 179 -0.48 -21.96 -2.80
N ALA A 180 -1.50 -21.67 -3.60
CA ALA A 180 -2.88 -21.68 -3.15
C ALA A 180 -3.42 -23.08 -2.80
N LYS A 181 -2.94 -24.13 -3.49
CA LYS A 181 -3.24 -25.54 -3.16
C LYS A 181 -2.80 -25.89 -1.74
N MET A 182 -1.68 -25.31 -1.29
CA MET A 182 -1.10 -25.53 0.03
C MET A 182 -1.58 -24.51 1.08
N CYS A 183 -2.48 -23.60 0.71
CA CYS A 183 -3.06 -22.64 1.64
C CYS A 183 -3.85 -23.37 2.75
N PRO A 184 -3.74 -22.96 4.03
CA PRO A 184 -4.54 -23.52 5.11
C PRO A 184 -6.03 -23.50 4.81
N LEU A 185 -6.74 -24.59 5.14
CA LEU A 185 -8.15 -24.79 4.78
C LEU A 185 -9.11 -23.73 5.33
N ASN A 186 -8.74 -23.05 6.41
CA ASN A 186 -9.53 -22.00 7.05
C ASN A 186 -9.29 -20.60 6.45
N ILE A 187 -8.47 -20.49 5.39
CA ILE A 187 -8.14 -19.23 4.72
C ILE A 187 -8.70 -19.25 3.30
N HIS A 188 -9.50 -18.23 2.98
CA HIS A 188 -9.97 -17.99 1.63
C HIS A 188 -8.88 -17.30 0.81
N ILE A 189 -8.34 -18.00 -0.17
CA ILE A 189 -7.32 -17.45 -1.05
C ILE A 189 -7.90 -17.05 -2.40
N SER A 190 -7.47 -15.90 -2.90
CA SER A 190 -7.67 -15.43 -4.28
C SER A 190 -6.34 -14.96 -4.84
N SER A 191 -6.20 -15.00 -6.16
CA SER A 191 -5.02 -14.50 -6.87
C SER A 191 -5.46 -13.40 -7.81
N SER A 192 -4.74 -12.28 -7.85
CA SER A 192 -4.99 -11.16 -8.74
C SER A 192 -3.74 -10.95 -9.60
N LEU A 193 -3.91 -10.92 -10.92
CA LEU A 193 -2.79 -10.76 -11.86
C LEU A 193 -3.03 -9.54 -12.74
N LEU A 194 -1.94 -8.88 -13.13
CA LEU A 194 -1.98 -7.77 -14.09
C LEU A 194 -1.90 -8.31 -15.52
N VAL A 195 -3.00 -8.19 -16.23
CA VAL A 195 -3.17 -8.71 -17.59
C VAL A 195 -3.26 -7.55 -18.57
N ALA A 196 -2.56 -7.65 -19.70
CA ALA A 196 -2.69 -6.71 -20.80
C ALA A 196 -4.14 -6.68 -21.31
N GLU A 197 -4.66 -5.49 -21.53
CA GLU A 197 -5.97 -5.35 -22.13
C GLU A 197 -5.85 -5.53 -23.64
N GLU A 198 -6.56 -6.51 -24.22
CA GLU A 198 -6.49 -6.87 -25.65
C GLU A 198 -6.70 -5.66 -26.57
N SER A 199 -7.71 -4.85 -26.25
CA SER A 199 -8.07 -3.68 -27.04
C SER A 199 -7.07 -2.53 -26.90
N ILE A 200 -6.23 -2.53 -25.86
CA ILE A 200 -5.45 -1.36 -25.46
C ILE A 200 -4.00 -1.74 -25.12
N ARG A 201 -3.10 -1.61 -26.11
CA ARG A 201 -1.66 -1.85 -25.93
C ARG A 201 -1.09 -1.00 -24.78
N GLY A 202 -0.58 -1.64 -23.72
CA GLY A 202 0.11 -0.94 -22.64
C GLY A 202 -0.76 -0.58 -21.43
N ARG A 203 -2.09 -0.68 -21.53
CA ARG A 203 -2.96 -0.68 -20.36
C ARG A 203 -3.02 -2.08 -19.78
N LEU A 204 -2.99 -2.16 -18.46
CA LEU A 204 -3.17 -3.39 -17.69
C LEU A 204 -4.48 -3.28 -16.91
N LYS A 205 -5.18 -4.41 -16.84
CA LYS A 205 -6.30 -4.61 -15.93
C LYS A 205 -5.96 -5.73 -14.95
N ARG A 206 -6.52 -5.67 -13.75
CA ARG A 206 -6.53 -6.84 -12.88
C ARG A 206 -7.53 -7.84 -13.42
N LYS A 207 -7.17 -9.10 -13.32
CA LYS A 207 -8.10 -10.22 -13.34
C LYS A 207 -7.93 -10.92 -12.01
N THR A 208 -9.01 -11.39 -11.41
CA THR A 208 -8.97 -12.06 -10.12
C THR A 208 -9.48 -13.49 -10.28
N TRP A 209 -8.74 -14.45 -9.77
CA TRP A 209 -9.08 -15.86 -9.79
C TRP A 209 -9.34 -16.36 -8.37
N ARG A 210 -10.38 -17.17 -8.23
CA ARG A 210 -10.73 -17.85 -6.98
C ARG A 210 -10.83 -19.34 -7.22
N ARG A 211 -10.42 -20.12 -6.22
CA ARG A 211 -10.60 -21.57 -6.22
C ARG A 211 -12.09 -21.91 -6.04
N SER A 212 -12.67 -22.64 -7.00
CA SER A 212 -14.08 -23.04 -6.95
C SER A 212 -14.24 -24.29 -6.08
N SER A 213 -14.77 -24.12 -4.86
CA SER A 213 -15.07 -25.15 -3.86
C SER A 213 -13.92 -26.09 -3.44
N ALA A 214 -13.82 -26.38 -2.14
CA ALA A 214 -12.83 -27.32 -1.62
C ALA A 214 -13.24 -28.80 -1.73
N ILE A 215 -14.46 -29.08 -2.24
CA ILE A 215 -15.11 -30.38 -2.08
C ILE A 215 -14.60 -31.44 -3.07
N ASN A 216 -14.12 -31.05 -4.25
CA ASN A 216 -13.62 -31.99 -5.26
C ASN A 216 -12.10 -31.83 -5.43
N ASP A 217 -11.37 -32.94 -5.57
CA ASP A 217 -9.92 -32.95 -5.77
C ASP A 217 -9.47 -32.21 -7.05
N THR A 218 -10.39 -31.99 -7.99
CA THR A 218 -10.21 -31.10 -9.14
C THR A 218 -10.31 -29.65 -8.68
N GLN A 219 -9.16 -29.08 -8.31
CA GLN A 219 -9.04 -27.65 -7.96
C GLN A 219 -9.20 -26.79 -9.21
N GLU A 220 -10.45 -26.56 -9.60
CA GLU A 220 -10.78 -25.62 -10.65
C GLU A 220 -10.60 -24.17 -10.15
N TRP A 221 -10.12 -23.32 -11.05
CA TRP A 221 -9.90 -21.91 -10.82
C TRP A 221 -10.81 -21.14 -11.75
N THR A 222 -11.71 -20.36 -11.16
CA THR A 222 -12.65 -19.53 -11.90
C THR A 222 -12.23 -18.09 -11.80
N GLU A 223 -12.17 -17.40 -12.94
CA GLU A 223 -12.12 -15.94 -12.97
C GLU A 223 -13.37 -15.41 -12.25
N CYS A 224 -13.20 -14.41 -11.40
CA CYS A 224 -14.26 -13.79 -10.63
C CYS A 224 -14.18 -12.27 -10.80
N ALA A 225 -15.26 -11.59 -10.43
CA ALA A 225 -15.25 -10.13 -10.40
C ALA A 225 -14.06 -9.61 -9.58
N ASP A 226 -13.54 -8.46 -10.00
CA ASP A 226 -12.45 -7.81 -9.28
C ASP A 226 -12.82 -7.63 -7.81
N HIS A 227 -11.80 -7.75 -6.95
CA HIS A 227 -12.00 -7.58 -5.54
C HIS A 227 -12.45 -6.14 -5.27
N GLU A 228 -13.62 -6.01 -4.67
CA GLU A 228 -14.06 -4.74 -4.12
C GLU A 228 -13.23 -4.45 -2.85
N GLY A 229 -12.64 -3.27 -2.78
CA GLY A 229 -11.90 -2.81 -1.61
C GLY A 229 -10.78 -1.84 -1.95
N GLN A 230 -10.34 -1.12 -0.93
CA GLN A 230 -9.16 -0.26 -0.99
C GLN A 230 -7.93 -1.06 -0.56
N LEU A 231 -6.83 -0.91 -1.29
CA LEU A 231 -5.51 -1.33 -0.84
C LEU A 231 -5.03 -0.33 0.20
N VAL A 232 -4.68 -0.81 1.39
CA VAL A 232 -4.29 0.01 2.54
C VAL A 232 -2.90 -0.41 2.96
N ASN A 233 -1.98 0.56 3.04
CA ASN A 233 -0.68 0.29 3.67
C ASN A 233 -0.89 0.19 5.18
N PRO A 234 -0.37 -0.83 5.87
CA PRO A 234 -0.37 -0.90 7.32
C PRO A 234 0.26 0.36 7.95
N PRO A 235 -0.08 0.70 9.20
CA PRO A 235 0.65 1.72 9.92
C PRO A 235 2.10 1.28 10.13
N TYR A 236 3.01 2.24 10.08
CA TYR A 236 4.38 1.99 10.49
C TYR A 236 4.47 1.69 11.99
N ARG A 237 5.49 0.91 12.37
CA ARG A 237 5.91 0.76 13.76
C ARG A 237 6.34 2.10 14.34
N GLU A 238 6.42 2.16 15.66
CA GLU A 238 6.97 3.33 16.33
C GLU A 238 8.45 3.49 15.99
N PHE A 239 8.84 4.70 15.59
CA PHE A 239 10.23 5.06 15.31
C PHE A 239 10.89 5.56 16.59
N ARG A 240 11.74 4.73 17.21
CA ARG A 240 12.45 5.04 18.46
C ARG A 240 13.96 5.13 18.24
N GLY A 241 14.60 6.02 18.98
CA GLY A 241 16.05 6.19 18.92
C GLY A 241 16.57 6.63 17.56
N ARG A 242 17.86 6.44 17.35
CA ARG A 242 18.58 6.80 16.12
C ARG A 242 18.27 5.85 14.97
N VAL A 243 18.11 4.56 15.26
CA VAL A 243 17.66 3.57 14.29
C VAL A 243 16.26 3.93 13.77
N GLY A 244 15.36 4.34 14.66
CA GLY A 244 14.03 4.80 14.29
C GLY A 244 14.04 6.08 13.46
N GLU A 245 14.93 7.03 13.75
CA GLU A 245 15.09 8.24 12.93
C GLU A 245 15.51 7.91 11.49
N PHE A 246 16.42 6.95 11.30
CA PHE A 246 16.80 6.45 9.98
C PHE A 246 15.62 5.81 9.23
N ASP A 247 14.93 4.87 9.88
CA ASP A 247 13.76 4.18 9.33
C ASP A 247 12.66 5.17 8.93
N LYS A 248 12.43 6.20 9.77
CA LYS A 248 11.47 7.27 9.50
C LYS A 248 11.85 8.08 8.27
N GLY A 249 13.13 8.37 8.08
CA GLY A 249 13.66 8.99 6.86
C GLY A 249 13.33 8.14 5.63
N GLY A 250 13.64 6.84 5.68
CA GLY A 250 13.34 5.90 4.61
C GLY A 250 11.84 5.77 4.29
N ALA A 251 11.00 5.66 5.33
CA ALA A 251 9.54 5.63 5.19
C ALA A 251 9.02 6.89 4.47
N MET A 252 9.49 8.07 4.89
CA MET A 252 9.08 9.34 4.33
C MET A 252 9.54 9.51 2.88
N LEU A 253 10.78 9.12 2.56
CA LEU A 253 11.30 9.14 1.20
C LEU A 253 10.44 8.28 0.26
N LYS A 254 10.10 7.06 0.70
CA LYS A 254 9.23 6.16 -0.05
C LYS A 254 7.85 6.77 -0.28
N GLU A 255 7.21 7.31 0.76
CA GLU A 255 5.90 7.95 0.63
C GLU A 255 5.92 9.11 -0.36
N ILE A 256 6.96 9.96 -0.33
CA ILE A 256 7.09 11.10 -1.25
C ILE A 256 7.23 10.59 -2.69
N SER A 257 8.12 9.64 -2.93
CA SER A 257 8.34 9.02 -4.25
C SER A 257 7.07 8.37 -4.82
N ASP A 258 6.34 7.65 -3.98
CA ASP A 258 5.07 7.01 -4.36
C ASP A 258 3.98 8.05 -4.69
N GLN A 259 3.92 9.17 -3.97
CA GLN A 259 2.98 10.27 -4.26
C GLN A 259 3.36 11.03 -5.53
N GLU A 260 4.64 11.34 -5.74
CA GLU A 260 5.12 11.95 -6.99
C GLU A 260 4.78 11.08 -8.19
N SER A 261 4.97 9.78 -8.02
CA SER A 261 4.59 8.76 -9.00
C SER A 261 3.08 8.74 -9.27
N ALA A 262 2.23 9.04 -8.27
CA ALA A 262 0.77 9.11 -8.41
C ALA A 262 0.29 10.39 -9.15
N ILE A 263 1.03 11.51 -9.08
CA ILE A 263 0.68 12.78 -9.77
C ILE A 263 0.38 12.54 -11.24
N ARG A 264 1.17 11.68 -11.89
CA ARG A 264 1.01 11.34 -13.30
C ARG A 264 -0.39 10.82 -13.62
N MET A 265 -0.92 9.95 -12.78
CA MET A 265 -2.30 9.44 -12.89
C MET A 265 -3.34 10.53 -12.70
N HIS A 266 -3.13 11.42 -11.73
CA HIS A 266 -4.02 12.56 -11.53
C HIS A 266 -4.03 13.51 -12.72
N ARG A 267 -2.88 13.74 -13.38
CA ARG A 267 -2.81 14.60 -14.58
C ARG A 267 -3.65 14.02 -15.72
N MET A 268 -3.53 12.72 -15.97
CA MET A 268 -4.37 12.02 -16.96
C MET A 268 -5.86 12.13 -16.62
N ALA A 269 -6.20 11.86 -15.36
CA ALA A 269 -7.56 12.00 -14.86
C ALA A 269 -8.11 13.44 -14.99
N ALA A 270 -7.29 14.47 -14.75
CA ALA A 270 -7.69 15.87 -14.85
C ALA A 270 -8.08 16.27 -16.26
N ILE A 271 -7.28 15.87 -17.24
CA ILE A 271 -7.52 16.17 -18.65
C ILE A 271 -8.81 15.47 -19.11
N GLU A 272 -8.96 14.17 -18.83
CA GLU A 272 -10.20 13.46 -19.18
C GLU A 272 -11.42 14.02 -18.47
N LYS A 273 -11.30 14.33 -17.18
CA LYS A 273 -12.38 14.91 -16.38
C LYS A 273 -12.84 16.24 -16.97
N PHE A 274 -11.92 17.11 -17.37
CA PHE A 274 -12.25 18.40 -17.99
C PHE A 274 -13.09 18.26 -19.26
N HIS A 275 -12.77 17.29 -20.11
CA HIS A 275 -13.43 17.12 -21.41
C HIS A 275 -14.68 16.24 -21.36
N PHE A 276 -14.78 15.31 -20.39
CA PHE A 276 -15.84 14.31 -20.34
C PHE A 276 -16.80 14.41 -19.15
N GLU A 277 -16.51 15.24 -18.14
CA GLU A 277 -17.46 15.47 -17.03
C GLU A 277 -18.57 16.46 -17.45
N GLY A 278 -19.83 16.08 -17.19
CA GLY A 278 -21.01 16.91 -17.49
C GLY A 278 -21.45 16.88 -18.96
N SER A 279 -20.59 17.28 -19.89
CA SER A 279 -20.88 17.29 -21.33
C SER A 279 -19.69 16.74 -22.13
N PRO A 280 -19.73 15.46 -22.54
CA PRO A 280 -18.66 14.84 -23.33
C PRO A 280 -18.34 15.66 -24.59
N LYS A 281 -17.12 16.18 -24.69
CA LYS A 281 -16.61 16.89 -25.86
C LYS A 281 -15.35 16.20 -26.36
N PRO A 282 -15.30 15.78 -27.64
CA PRO A 282 -14.07 15.30 -28.24
C PRO A 282 -12.96 16.36 -28.18
N PHE A 283 -11.71 15.92 -28.10
CA PHE A 283 -10.55 16.81 -28.02
C PHE A 283 -9.28 16.19 -28.60
N SER A 284 -8.33 17.02 -29.00
CA SER A 284 -7.00 16.61 -29.44
C SER A 284 -6.03 16.49 -28.27
N CYS A 285 -4.95 15.73 -28.44
CA CYS A 285 -3.88 15.66 -27.47
C CYS A 285 -3.28 17.07 -27.21
N PRO A 286 -3.14 17.51 -25.95
CA PRO A 286 -2.56 18.81 -25.62
C PRO A 286 -1.03 18.87 -25.78
N ALA A 287 -0.38 17.81 -26.26
CA ALA A 287 1.04 17.84 -26.59
C ALA A 287 1.23 18.47 -28.00
N PRO A 288 2.21 19.38 -28.18
CA PRO A 288 2.32 20.20 -29.39
C PRO A 288 2.66 19.42 -30.66
N ASP A 289 3.20 18.21 -30.53
CA ASP A 289 3.64 17.33 -31.60
C ASP A 289 2.73 16.10 -31.78
N CYS A 290 1.46 16.21 -31.33
CA CYS A 290 0.56 15.07 -31.30
C CYS A 290 -0.86 15.39 -31.81
N ASP A 291 -1.20 14.87 -32.98
CA ASP A 291 -2.51 15.03 -33.61
C ASP A 291 -3.54 13.97 -33.18
N ALA A 292 -3.27 13.21 -32.11
CA ALA A 292 -4.19 12.20 -31.64
C ALA A 292 -5.51 12.85 -31.17
N TRP A 293 -6.63 12.25 -31.56
CA TRP A 293 -7.98 12.72 -31.25
C TRP A 293 -8.74 11.70 -30.40
N PHE A 294 -9.55 12.18 -29.45
CA PHE A 294 -10.27 11.36 -28.49
C PHE A 294 -11.75 11.73 -28.48
N GLU A 295 -12.62 10.75 -28.72
CA GLU A 295 -14.07 10.90 -28.74
C GLU A 295 -14.73 10.30 -27.50
N HIS A 296 -14.03 9.38 -26.83
CA HIS A 296 -14.55 8.64 -25.70
C HIS A 296 -13.65 8.75 -24.46
N PRO A 297 -14.23 8.69 -23.24
CA PRO A 297 -13.44 8.58 -22.03
C PRO A 297 -12.48 7.38 -22.09
N GLU A 298 -11.34 7.48 -21.41
CA GLU A 298 -10.27 6.48 -21.34
C GLU A 298 -9.34 6.40 -22.55
N GLU A 299 -9.69 7.02 -23.69
CA GLU A 299 -8.83 7.04 -24.88
C GLU A 299 -7.59 7.90 -24.67
N TYR A 300 -7.74 9.07 -24.03
CA TYR A 300 -6.59 9.92 -23.69
C TYR A 300 -5.70 9.27 -22.65
N THR A 301 -6.25 8.71 -21.57
CA THR A 301 -5.46 7.98 -20.56
C THR A 301 -4.67 6.85 -21.22
N THR A 302 -5.31 6.07 -22.09
CA THR A 302 -4.67 5.02 -22.88
C THR A 302 -3.50 5.56 -23.73
N HIS A 303 -3.72 6.67 -24.43
CA HIS A 303 -2.70 7.31 -25.25
C HIS A 303 -1.53 7.81 -24.40
N ALA A 304 -1.82 8.56 -23.34
CA ALA A 304 -0.83 9.11 -22.43
C ALA A 304 0.03 8.04 -21.74
N ILE A 305 -0.53 6.87 -21.40
CA ILE A 305 0.24 5.73 -20.87
C ILE A 305 1.33 5.30 -21.87
N LYS A 306 0.99 5.23 -23.17
CA LYS A 306 1.90 4.79 -24.24
C LYS A 306 2.94 5.86 -24.57
N THR A 307 2.51 7.10 -24.75
CA THR A 307 3.33 8.19 -25.32
C THR A 307 4.04 9.03 -24.26
N ARG A 308 3.57 8.96 -23.00
CA ARG A 308 4.00 9.83 -21.89
C ARG A 308 3.73 11.32 -22.11
N HIS A 309 2.79 11.65 -23.00
CA HIS A 309 2.41 13.05 -23.27
C HIS A 309 1.77 13.73 -22.06
N ASP A 310 1.29 12.99 -21.06
CA ASP A 310 0.86 13.55 -19.77
C ASP A 310 1.93 14.41 -19.08
N LYS A 311 3.22 14.18 -19.36
CA LYS A 311 4.34 14.92 -18.77
C LYS A 311 4.49 16.34 -19.32
N THR A 312 4.18 16.52 -20.60
CA THR A 312 4.34 17.78 -21.34
C THR A 312 3.02 18.48 -21.62
N ALA A 313 1.90 17.74 -21.55
CA ALA A 313 0.55 18.26 -21.69
C ALA A 313 0.29 19.46 -20.77
N GLU A 314 -0.28 20.52 -21.34
CA GLU A 314 -0.80 21.61 -20.53
C GLU A 314 -2.04 21.13 -19.74
N LEU A 315 -2.09 21.47 -18.45
CA LEU A 315 -3.26 21.16 -17.62
C LEU A 315 -4.40 22.16 -17.93
N PRO A 316 -5.66 21.71 -17.96
CA PRO A 316 -6.79 22.62 -18.08
C PRO A 316 -6.81 23.64 -16.92
N GLU A 317 -7.17 24.89 -17.22
CA GLU A 317 -7.16 26.00 -16.27
C GLU A 317 -7.81 25.68 -14.90
N PRO A 318 -8.99 25.03 -14.81
CA PRO A 318 -9.62 24.74 -13.53
C PRO A 318 -8.79 23.83 -12.60
N PHE A 319 -7.87 23.02 -13.16
CA PHE A 319 -7.04 22.10 -12.39
C PHE A 319 -5.66 22.68 -12.04
N LYS A 320 -5.19 23.72 -12.73
CA LYS A 320 -3.86 24.33 -12.47
C LYS A 320 -3.64 24.73 -11.00
N PRO A 321 -4.61 25.35 -10.29
CA PRO A 321 -4.44 25.70 -8.88
C PRO A 321 -4.21 24.48 -7.99
N VAL A 322 -5.00 23.42 -8.16
CA VAL A 322 -4.94 22.21 -7.33
C VAL A 322 -3.60 21.47 -7.51
N PHE A 323 -3.07 21.40 -8.74
CA PHE A 323 -1.75 20.80 -8.98
C PHE A 323 -0.60 21.68 -8.45
N THR A 324 -0.78 23.00 -8.45
CA THR A 324 0.19 23.93 -7.86
C THR A 324 0.24 23.78 -6.34
N GLU A 325 -0.91 23.75 -5.68
CA GLU A 325 -1.03 23.47 -4.24
C GLU A 325 -0.39 22.12 -3.89
N ASN A 326 -0.65 21.07 -4.68
CA ASN A 326 -0.05 19.77 -4.44
C ASN A 326 1.48 19.78 -4.59
N ARG A 327 2.03 20.51 -5.56
CA ARG A 327 3.48 20.65 -5.73
C ARG A 327 4.10 21.36 -4.53
N GLU A 328 3.48 22.43 -4.03
CA GLU A 328 3.94 23.10 -2.80
C GLU A 328 3.89 22.15 -1.59
N ARG A 329 2.83 21.34 -1.48
CA ARG A 329 2.71 20.33 -0.44
C ARG A 329 3.84 19.30 -0.51
N LEU A 330 4.20 18.81 -1.70
CA LEU A 330 5.32 17.90 -1.88
C LEU A 330 6.67 18.55 -1.57
N ASN A 331 6.87 19.81 -1.95
CA ASN A 331 8.07 20.56 -1.58
C ASN A 331 8.22 20.65 -0.04
N ARG A 332 7.12 20.92 0.69
CA ARG A 332 7.15 20.90 2.17
C ARG A 332 7.50 19.53 2.74
N LEU A 333 7.04 18.44 2.10
CA LEU A 333 7.43 17.08 2.51
C LEU A 333 8.92 16.83 2.25
N TRP A 334 9.44 17.22 1.08
CA TRP A 334 10.87 17.13 0.75
C TRP A 334 11.76 17.96 1.69
N GLU A 335 11.34 19.16 2.06
CA GLU A 335 12.05 19.98 3.05
C GLU A 335 12.11 19.29 4.41
N ARG A 336 11.00 18.72 4.86
CA ARG A 336 10.96 17.95 6.11
C ARG A 336 11.82 16.69 6.04
N TYR A 337 11.79 15.94 4.93
CA TYR A 337 12.67 14.79 4.72
C TYR A 337 14.14 15.21 4.76
N ARG A 338 14.52 16.27 4.03
CA ARG A 338 15.89 16.82 4.05
C ARG A 338 16.33 17.24 5.45
N GLY A 339 15.42 17.78 6.26
CA GLY A 339 15.70 18.09 7.66
C GLY A 339 16.04 16.84 8.49
N ILE A 340 15.28 15.76 8.34
CA ILE A 340 15.55 14.47 9.01
C ILE A 340 16.87 13.87 8.51
N ASP A 341 17.06 13.84 7.19
CA ASP A 341 18.25 13.29 6.56
C ASP A 341 19.53 14.04 6.97
N ASN A 342 19.53 15.37 6.84
CA ASN A 342 20.67 16.19 7.23
C ASN A 342 21.00 16.02 8.72
N SER A 343 19.98 16.00 9.59
CA SER A 343 20.18 15.78 11.02
C SER A 343 20.79 14.40 11.31
N PHE A 344 20.36 13.36 10.59
CA PHE A 344 20.90 12.02 10.75
C PHE A 344 22.36 11.95 10.27
N ARG A 345 22.68 12.50 9.09
CA ARG A 345 24.03 12.55 8.54
C ARG A 345 24.99 13.35 9.41
N GLU A 346 24.55 14.51 9.91
CA GLU A 346 25.35 15.35 10.80
C GLU A 346 25.66 14.62 12.10
N TRP A 347 24.69 13.93 12.70
CA TRP A 347 24.91 13.13 13.91
C TRP A 347 25.82 11.92 13.64
N TYR A 348 25.62 11.21 12.53
CA TYR A 348 26.39 10.01 12.19
C TYR A 348 27.86 10.34 11.86
N GLY A 349 28.15 11.54 11.37
CA GLY A 349 29.51 12.02 11.13
C GLY A 349 30.18 11.49 9.86
N GLU A 350 31.38 12.00 9.59
CA GLU A 350 32.13 11.70 8.36
C GLU A 350 32.86 10.35 8.43
N TRP A 351 33.19 9.79 7.27
CA TRP A 351 33.99 8.57 7.16
C TRP A 351 35.32 8.69 7.93
N GLY A 352 35.61 7.71 8.80
CA GLY A 352 36.84 7.66 9.61
C GLY A 352 36.84 8.56 10.85
N SER A 353 35.85 9.43 11.03
CA SER A 353 35.73 10.30 12.20
C SER A 353 35.51 9.50 13.50
N GLU A 354 35.90 10.10 14.64
CA GLU A 354 35.57 9.55 15.96
C GLU A 354 34.06 9.55 16.20
N GLN A 355 33.38 10.61 15.76
CA GLN A 355 31.93 10.75 15.79
C GLN A 355 31.22 9.56 15.14
N ARG A 356 31.65 9.13 13.94
CA ARG A 356 31.08 7.95 13.27
C ARG A 356 31.29 6.67 14.04
N ARG A 357 32.46 6.48 14.63
CA ARG A 357 32.71 5.29 15.47
C ARG A 357 31.80 5.26 16.70
N ASP A 358 31.50 6.41 17.28
CA ASP A 358 30.60 6.49 18.44
C ASP A 358 29.13 6.35 18.04
N ALA A 359 28.70 6.96 16.92
CA ALA A 359 27.38 6.77 16.35
C ALA A 359 27.14 5.29 15.99
N GLU A 360 28.12 4.60 15.39
CA GLU A 360 28.04 3.17 15.11
C GLU A 360 27.85 2.32 16.37
N LYS A 361 28.54 2.66 17.48
CA LYS A 361 28.32 1.97 18.76
C LYS A 361 26.91 2.23 19.31
N GLU A 362 26.40 3.45 19.17
CA GLU A 362 25.03 3.81 19.58
C GLU A 362 23.99 3.03 18.77
N VAL A 363 24.14 2.95 17.44
CA VAL A 363 23.28 2.13 16.57
C VAL A 363 23.34 0.66 16.96
N LEU A 364 24.54 0.10 17.14
CA LEU A 364 24.71 -1.30 17.54
C LEU A 364 24.04 -1.57 18.89
N TYR A 365 24.22 -0.67 19.86
CA TYR A 365 23.59 -0.76 21.16
C TYR A 365 22.05 -0.74 21.06
N GLU A 366 21.48 0.18 20.29
CA GLU A 366 20.03 0.24 20.06
C GLU A 366 19.50 -1.04 19.40
N LEU A 367 20.18 -1.54 18.36
CA LEU A 367 19.79 -2.77 17.67
C LEU A 367 19.85 -4.01 18.59
N GLU A 368 20.78 -4.05 19.54
CA GLU A 368 20.91 -5.14 20.51
C GLU A 368 19.88 -5.06 21.64
N HIS A 369 19.50 -3.87 22.09
CA HIS A 369 18.79 -3.67 23.36
C HIS A 369 17.35 -3.17 23.21
N ASP A 370 16.98 -2.50 22.12
CA ASP A 370 15.59 -2.05 21.91
C ASP A 370 14.72 -3.25 21.50
N PRO A 371 13.66 -3.62 22.25
CA PRO A 371 12.78 -4.74 21.91
C PRO A 371 12.11 -4.66 20.54
N LEU A 372 12.05 -3.47 19.90
CA LEU A 372 11.55 -3.32 18.54
C LEU A 372 12.53 -3.84 17.47
N TYR A 373 13.82 -3.89 17.80
CA TYR A 373 14.91 -4.26 16.91
C TYR A 373 15.68 -5.50 17.36
N ALA A 374 15.67 -5.81 18.66
CA ALA A 374 16.40 -6.92 19.26
C ALA A 374 15.99 -8.27 18.65
N GLN A 375 17.00 -9.10 18.35
CA GLN A 375 16.83 -10.36 17.63
C GLN A 375 17.68 -11.49 18.23
N ASP A 376 17.39 -12.71 17.77
CA ASP A 376 18.23 -13.89 18.01
C ASP A 376 19.48 -13.91 17.11
N GLN A 377 19.59 -13.03 16.11
CA GLN A 377 20.73 -12.93 15.19
C GLN A 377 21.82 -11.99 15.72
N THR A 378 23.03 -12.11 15.19
CA THR A 378 24.12 -11.19 15.55
C THR A 378 23.85 -9.80 14.98
N VAL A 379 24.08 -8.75 15.78
CA VAL A 379 23.84 -7.36 15.37
C VAL A 379 24.58 -6.96 14.08
N THR A 380 25.72 -7.61 13.81
CA THR A 380 26.54 -7.36 12.62
C THR A 380 25.87 -7.79 11.31
N GLU A 381 24.90 -8.70 11.38
CA GLU A 381 24.13 -9.19 10.24
C GLU A 381 22.81 -8.41 10.06
N HIS A 382 22.56 -7.41 10.92
CA HIS A 382 21.30 -6.67 10.93
C HIS A 382 21.14 -5.83 9.66
N ARG A 383 20.04 -6.03 8.93
CA ARG A 383 19.79 -5.37 7.64
C ARG A 383 19.71 -3.85 7.74
N ILE A 384 19.21 -3.33 8.85
CA ILE A 384 19.17 -1.87 9.08
C ILE A 384 20.60 -1.30 9.18
N LEU A 385 21.53 -1.98 9.85
CA LEU A 385 22.93 -1.54 9.94
C LEU A 385 23.58 -1.53 8.55
N GLU A 386 23.37 -2.58 7.75
CA GLU A 386 23.81 -2.63 6.35
C GLU A 386 23.21 -1.47 5.53
N GLY A 387 21.91 -1.20 5.72
CA GLY A 387 21.20 -0.09 5.09
C GLY A 387 21.79 1.27 5.44
N ILE A 388 22.07 1.52 6.73
CA ILE A 388 22.72 2.75 7.19
C ILE A 388 24.10 2.92 6.57
N ARG A 389 24.92 1.86 6.55
CA ARG A 389 26.27 1.91 5.95
C ARG A 389 26.20 2.27 4.47
N ARG A 390 25.40 1.54 3.68
CA ARG A 390 25.21 1.85 2.25
C ARG A 390 24.73 3.28 2.03
N TYR A 391 23.80 3.73 2.88
CA TYR A 391 23.22 5.06 2.79
C TYR A 391 24.25 6.18 3.02
N ILE A 392 25.08 6.04 4.05
CA ILE A 392 26.11 7.02 4.41
C ILE A 392 27.26 6.99 3.42
N ASP A 393 27.66 5.81 2.97
CA ASP A 393 28.82 5.62 2.08
C ASP A 393 28.48 5.95 0.60
N GLY A 394 27.20 6.16 0.28
CA GLY A 394 26.74 6.58 -1.04
C GLY A 394 26.60 5.42 -2.04
N ASP A 395 26.54 4.18 -1.55
CA ASP A 395 26.41 2.96 -2.35
C ASP A 395 24.95 2.65 -2.76
N CYS A 396 24.08 3.67 -2.82
CA CYS A 396 22.64 3.52 -3.09
C CYS A 396 22.22 3.89 -4.51
#